data_AF-A0A2K4Y2Z6-F1
#
_entry.id   AF-A0A2K4Y2Z6-F1
#
_cell.length_a   1.000
_cell.length_b   1.000
_cell.length_c   1.000
_cell.angle_alpha   90.00
_cell.angle_beta   90.00
_cell.angle_gamma   90.00
#
_symmetry.space_group_name_H-M   'P 1'
#
loop_
_entity.id
_entity.type
_entity.pdbx_description
1 polymer ?
#
loop_
_entity_poly.entity_id
_entity_poly.type
_entity_poly.pdbx_seq_one_letter_code
_entity_poly.pdbx_strand_id
1 'polypeptide(L)'
;MSDMNTLLEIALRDSRNLEVIIALDRLIILPESEAALHAAMKDLETVKSFINTKLPGHLKEYARGLFVQHGRLVAENYKAKLEAGETAK
;
A
#
# COMPACT_ATOMS: atom_id res chain seq x y z
N MET A 1 14.71 31.06 -8.24
CA MET A 1 14.21 31.20 -6.85
C MET A 1 13.01 30.30 -6.54
N SER A 2 12.32 29.68 -7.52
CA SER A 2 11.18 28.76 -7.28
C SER A 2 11.58 27.36 -6.80
N ASP A 3 12.74 26.86 -7.21
CA ASP A 3 13.07 25.44 -7.02
C ASP A 3 13.37 25.10 -5.56
N MET A 4 14.03 26.01 -4.84
CA MET A 4 14.33 25.81 -3.41
C MET A 4 13.06 25.84 -2.55
N ASN A 5 12.09 26.71 -2.87
CA ASN A 5 10.80 26.74 -2.16
C ASN A 5 9.99 25.47 -2.42
N THR A 6 10.00 24.96 -3.66
CA THR A 6 9.34 23.70 -4.02
C THR A 6 9.96 22.52 -3.27
N LEU A 7 11.29 22.45 -3.22
CA LEU A 7 12.01 21.41 -2.48
C LEU A 7 11.74 21.49 -0.97
N LEU A 8 11.64 22.69 -0.41
CA LEU A 8 11.32 22.89 1.01
C LEU A 8 9.89 22.45 1.32
N GLU A 9 8.92 22.76 0.46
CA GLU A 9 7.53 22.32 0.58
C GLU A 9 7.39 20.80 0.51
N ILE A 10 8.11 20.16 -0.42
CA ILE A 10 8.17 18.69 -0.52
C ILE A 10 8.77 18.09 0.75
N ALA A 11 9.89 18.62 1.24
CA ALA A 11 10.53 18.14 2.47
C ALA A 11 9.62 18.32 3.70
N LEU A 12 8.89 19.43 3.79
CA LEU A 12 7.91 19.68 4.86
C LEU A 12 6.67 18.78 4.75
N ARG A 13 6.22 18.46 3.54
CA ARG A 13 5.13 17.49 3.31
C ARG A 13 5.55 16.08 3.69
N ASP A 14 6.74 15.66 3.28
CA ASP A 14 7.22 14.29 3.46
C ASP A 14 7.62 14.06 4.92
N SER A 15 8.19 15.05 5.60
CA SER A 15 8.46 14.98 7.06
C SER A 15 7.20 14.81 7.89
N ARG A 16 6.08 15.43 7.51
CA ARG A 16 4.77 15.26 8.18
C ARG A 16 4.19 13.87 8.03
N ASN A 17 4.64 13.09 7.04
CA ASN A 17 4.14 11.75 6.76
C ASN A 17 5.26 10.70 6.81
N LEU A 18 6.41 11.04 7.41
CA LEU A 18 7.63 10.23 7.38
C LEU A 18 7.39 8.86 8.02
N GLU A 19 6.62 8.79 9.11
CA GLU A 19 6.26 7.53 9.76
C GLU A 19 5.55 6.57 8.82
N VAL A 20 4.67 7.08 7.96
CA VAL A 20 3.93 6.28 6.97
C VAL A 20 4.86 5.82 5.86
N ILE A 21 5.78 6.68 5.41
CA ILE A 21 6.77 6.34 4.38
C ILE A 21 7.67 5.20 4.87
N ILE A 22 8.22 5.32 6.09
CA ILE A 22 9.10 4.30 6.67
C ILE A 22 8.30 3.01 6.96
N ALA A 23 7.04 3.11 7.38
CA ALA A 23 6.18 1.94 7.58
C ALA A 23 5.91 1.20 6.25
N LEU A 24 5.63 1.93 5.16
CA LEU A 24 5.44 1.33 3.83
C LEU A 24 6.69 0.60 3.35
N ASP A 25 7.88 1.19 3.54
CA ASP A 25 9.16 0.58 3.14
C ASP A 25 9.42 -0.74 3.90
N ARG A 26 9.14 -0.76 5.21
CA ARG A 26 9.32 -1.95 6.06
C ARG A 26 8.32 -3.07 5.76
N LEU A 27 7.10 -2.75 5.33
CA LEU A 27 6.07 -3.75 5.01
C LEU A 27 6.37 -4.58 3.75
N ILE A 28 7.39 -4.22 2.97
CA ILE A 28 7.83 -4.98 1.78
C ILE A 28 8.56 -6.27 2.18
N ILE A 29 9.08 -6.36 3.41
CA ILE A 29 9.92 -7.46 3.88
C ILE A 29 9.08 -8.48 4.66
N LEU A 30 9.24 -9.77 4.35
CA LEU A 30 8.64 -10.84 5.14
C LEU A 30 9.32 -10.89 6.52
N PRO A 31 8.57 -10.80 7.65
CA PRO A 31 9.19 -10.80 8.97
C PRO A 31 9.79 -12.17 9.30
N GLU A 32 11.08 -12.18 9.63
CA GLU A 32 11.84 -13.40 9.97
C GLU A 32 11.77 -13.79 11.45
N SER A 33 11.15 -12.93 12.28
CA SER A 33 11.03 -13.14 13.73
C SER A 33 9.70 -12.62 14.27
N GLU A 34 9.31 -13.08 15.46
CA GLU A 34 8.11 -12.61 16.16
C GLU A 34 8.16 -11.12 16.49
N ALA A 35 9.36 -10.60 16.84
CA ALA A 35 9.55 -9.17 17.07
C ALA A 35 9.38 -8.36 15.78
N ALA A 36 9.90 -8.85 14.65
CA ALA A 36 9.69 -8.24 13.34
C ALA A 36 8.22 -8.29 12.91
N LEU A 37 7.50 -9.37 13.24
CA LEU A 37 6.07 -9.48 12.99
C LEU A 37 5.28 -8.42 13.78
N HIS A 38 5.55 -8.25 15.07
CA HIS A 38 4.91 -7.21 15.88
C HIS A 38 5.21 -5.80 15.34
N ALA A 39 6.43 -5.55 14.89
CA ALA A 39 6.79 -4.29 14.24
C ALA A 39 6.01 -4.07 12.94
N ALA A 40 5.93 -5.09 12.08
CA ALA A 40 5.15 -5.05 10.84
C ALA A 40 3.66 -4.80 11.11
N MET A 41 3.07 -5.41 12.15
CA MET A 41 1.68 -5.15 12.55
C MET A 41 1.47 -3.69 12.97
N LYS A 42 2.42 -3.10 13.69
CA LYS A 42 2.36 -1.69 14.08
C LYS A 42 2.51 -0.75 12.87
N ASP A 43 3.40 -1.08 11.95
CA ASP A 43 3.60 -0.34 10.70
C ASP A 43 2.32 -0.42 9.84
N LEU A 44 1.65 -1.58 9.79
CA LEU A 44 0.36 -1.75 9.13
C LEU A 44 -0.73 -0.84 9.72
N GLU A 45 -0.86 -0.78 11.04
CA GLU A 45 -1.84 0.11 11.69
C GLU A 45 -1.53 1.59 11.47
N THR A 46 -0.25 1.96 11.37
CA THR A 46 0.18 3.34 11.03
C THR A 46 -0.30 3.73 9.64
N VAL A 47 -0.06 2.86 8.64
CA VAL A 47 -0.51 3.08 7.25
C VAL A 47 -2.04 3.12 7.18
N LYS A 48 -2.73 2.19 7.83
CA LYS A 48 -4.20 2.12 7.87
C LYS A 48 -4.82 3.36 8.50
N SER A 49 -4.25 3.85 9.61
CA SER A 49 -4.68 5.09 10.26
C SER A 49 -4.54 6.30 9.33
N PHE A 50 -3.40 6.40 8.63
CA PHE A 50 -3.17 7.46 7.66
C PHE A 50 -4.18 7.42 6.51
N ILE A 51 -4.40 6.25 5.91
CA ILE A 51 -5.39 6.06 4.84
C ILE A 51 -6.76 6.54 5.33
N ASN A 52 -7.19 6.13 6.51
CA ASN A 52 -8.52 6.45 7.01
C ASN A 52 -8.69 7.94 7.36
N THR A 53 -7.68 8.58 7.93
CA THR A 53 -7.79 9.94 8.50
C THR A 53 -7.29 11.07 7.59
N LYS A 54 -6.33 10.79 6.70
CA LYS A 54 -5.64 11.82 5.90
C LYS A 54 -5.87 11.69 4.39
N LEU A 55 -6.20 10.50 3.89
CA LEU A 55 -6.35 10.30 2.44
C LEU A 55 -7.68 10.89 1.92
N PRO A 56 -7.65 11.74 0.88
CA PRO A 56 -8.84 12.27 0.23
C PRO A 56 -9.80 11.17 -0.27
N GLY A 57 -11.10 11.42 -0.20
CA GLY A 57 -12.15 10.46 -0.57
C GLY A 57 -12.04 9.94 -2.01
N HIS A 58 -11.79 10.82 -2.98
CA HIS A 58 -11.66 10.44 -4.39
C HIS A 58 -10.49 9.47 -4.63
N LEU A 59 -9.38 9.59 -3.89
CA LEU A 59 -8.26 8.64 -3.99
C LEU A 59 -8.61 7.28 -3.38
N LYS A 60 -9.39 7.25 -2.30
CA LYS A 60 -9.91 5.99 -1.73
C LYS A 60 -10.83 5.27 -2.71
N GLU A 61 -11.70 6.00 -3.37
CA GLU A 61 -12.63 5.47 -4.37
C GLU A 61 -11.88 4.94 -5.60
N TYR A 62 -10.91 5.70 -6.09
CA TYR A 62 -10.04 5.27 -7.18
C TYR A 62 -9.27 3.99 -6.84
N ALA A 63 -8.63 3.94 -5.66
CA ALA A 63 -7.92 2.75 -5.19
C ALA A 63 -8.85 1.53 -5.04
N ARG A 64 -10.08 1.73 -4.55
CA ARG A 64 -11.10 0.68 -4.49
C ARG A 64 -11.45 0.16 -5.89
N GLY A 65 -11.59 1.05 -6.87
CA GLY A 65 -11.82 0.69 -8.27
C GLY A 65 -10.71 -0.20 -8.82
N LEU A 66 -9.44 0.19 -8.62
CA LEU A 66 -8.28 -0.60 -9.02
C LEU A 66 -8.25 -1.97 -8.34
N PHE A 67 -8.55 -2.04 -7.03
CA PHE A 67 -8.59 -3.30 -6.30
C PHE A 67 -9.67 -4.25 -6.86
N VAL A 68 -10.87 -3.75 -7.12
CA VAL A 68 -11.96 -4.54 -7.72
C VAL A 68 -11.59 -5.01 -9.12
N GLN A 69 -10.99 -4.15 -9.94
CA GLN A 69 -10.52 -4.50 -11.28
C GLN A 69 -9.46 -5.60 -11.22
N HIS A 70 -8.46 -5.46 -10.34
CA HIS A 70 -7.44 -6.49 -10.14
C HIS A 70 -8.04 -7.83 -9.70
N GLY A 71 -8.96 -7.80 -8.73
CA GLY A 71 -9.67 -9.00 -8.28
C GLY A 71 -10.44 -9.71 -9.41
N ARG A 72 -11.07 -8.95 -10.32
CA ARG A 72 -11.72 -9.50 -11.52
C ARG A 72 -10.72 -10.19 -12.44
N LEU A 73 -9.61 -9.54 -12.75
CA LEU A 73 -8.55 -10.11 -13.59
C LEU A 73 -7.97 -11.40 -12.99
N VAL A 74 -7.75 -11.42 -11.68
CA VAL A 74 -7.30 -12.62 -10.96
C VAL A 74 -8.32 -13.74 -11.07
N ALA A 75 -9.61 -13.46 -10.85
CA ALA A 75 -10.68 -14.45 -10.95
C ALA A 75 -10.82 -15.01 -12.37
N GLU A 76 -10.77 -14.15 -13.39
CA GLU A 76 -10.77 -14.55 -14.81
C GLU A 76 -9.59 -15.46 -15.14
N ASN A 77 -8.39 -15.10 -14.67
CA ASN A 77 -7.19 -15.93 -14.85
C ASN A 77 -7.30 -17.29 -14.15
N TYR A 78 -7.81 -17.33 -12.90
CA TYR A 78 -8.06 -18.60 -12.21
C TYR A 78 -9.08 -19.46 -12.96
N LYS A 79 -10.17 -18.87 -13.41
CA LYS A 79 -11.21 -19.57 -14.17
C LYS A 79 -10.65 -20.13 -15.48
N ALA A 80 -9.88 -19.35 -16.23
CA ALA A 80 -9.22 -19.79 -17.45
C ALA A 80 -8.26 -20.97 -17.21
N LYS A 81 -7.49 -20.94 -16.11
CA LYS A 81 -6.59 -22.05 -15.74
C LYS A 81 -7.34 -23.33 -15.38
N LEU A 82 -8.47 -23.22 -14.67
CA LEU A 82 -9.34 -24.36 -14.36
C LEU A 82 -9.97 -24.96 -15.62
N GLU A 83 -10.43 -24.14 -16.55
CA GLU A 83 -10.98 -24.57 -17.85
C GLU A 83 -9.91 -25.21 -18.74
N ALA A 84 -8.65 -24.79 -18.62
CA ALA A 84 -7.50 -25.39 -19.30
C ALA A 84 -6.99 -26.69 -18.64
N GLY A 85 -7.57 -27.13 -17.51
CA GLY A 85 -7.17 -28.35 -16.81
C GLY A 85 -5.90 -28.22 -15.97
N GLU A 86 -5.39 -27.02 -15.76
CA GLU A 86 -4.24 -26.76 -14.87
C GLU A 86 -4.72 -26.63 -13.43
N THR A 87 -4.54 -27.67 -12.62
CA THR A 87 -4.72 -27.56 -11.16
C THR A 87 -3.53 -26.81 -10.56
N ALA A 88 -3.81 -25.69 -9.89
CA ALA A 88 -2.84 -24.94 -9.11
C ALA A 88 -2.11 -25.90 -8.14
N LYS A 89 -0.78 -25.97 -8.24
CA LYS A 89 0.08 -26.62 -7.25
C LYS A 89 0.17 -25.78 -5.99
#